data_AF-A0A6J1W798-F1
#
_entry.id   AF-A0A6J1W798-F1
#
_cell.length_a   1.000
_cell.length_b   1.000
_cell.length_c   1.000
_cell.angle_alpha   90.00
_cell.angle_beta   90.00
_cell.angle_gamma   90.00
#
_symmetry.space_group_name_H-M   'P 1'
#
loop_
_entity.id
_entity.type
_entity.pdbx_description
1 polymer ?
#
loop_
_entity_poly.entity_id
_entity_poly.type
_entity_poly.pdbx_seq_one_letter_code
_entity_poly.pdbx_strand_id
1 'polypeptide(L)'
;TGKTELAKQTAKYLHKDVKKGFIRLDMSEFQERHEVAKFIGSPPGYIGHDEGGQLTKKLKQCPNAVVLFDEVDKAHPDVLTIMLQLFDEGRLTDGKGKTIDCKDAIFIMTSNVASDEIAQHALELR
;
A
#
# COMPACT_ATOMS: atom_id res chain seq x y z
N THR A 1 -13.03 -13.60 3.17
CA THR A 1 -13.70 -12.28 3.30
C THR A 1 -13.58 -11.52 1.98
N GLY A 2 -14.42 -10.52 1.72
CA GLY A 2 -14.47 -9.79 0.42
C GLY A 2 -13.53 -8.59 0.30
N LYS A 3 -12.58 -8.40 1.23
CA LYS A 3 -11.78 -7.17 1.36
C LYS A 3 -10.93 -6.87 0.13
N THR A 4 -10.09 -7.83 -0.29
CA THR A 4 -9.25 -7.73 -1.50
C THR A 4 -10.09 -7.65 -2.77
N GLU A 5 -11.24 -8.34 -2.81
CA GLU A 5 -12.12 -8.36 -3.98
C GLU A 5 -12.78 -6.99 -4.20
N LEU A 6 -13.20 -6.31 -3.12
CA LEU A 6 -13.70 -4.94 -3.19
C LEU A 6 -12.67 -4.01 -3.85
N ALA A 7 -11.41 -4.07 -3.43
CA ALA A 7 -10.35 -3.24 -4.00
C ALA A 7 -10.15 -3.48 -5.50
N LYS A 8 -10.16 -4.76 -5.92
CA LYS A 8 -10.08 -5.14 -7.34
C LYS A 8 -11.28 -4.62 -8.14
N GLN A 9 -12.50 -4.75 -7.62
CA GLN A 9 -13.71 -4.28 -8.30
C GLN A 9 -13.76 -2.75 -8.38
N THR A 10 -13.30 -2.03 -7.35
CA THR A 10 -13.15 -0.57 -7.40
C THR A 10 -12.20 -0.15 -8.52
N ALA A 11 -11.03 -0.79 -8.63
CA ALA A 11 -10.09 -0.51 -9.70
C ALA A 11 -10.68 -0.82 -11.09
N LYS A 12 -11.36 -1.96 -11.21
CA LYS A 12 -12.03 -2.40 -12.43
C LYS A 12 -13.07 -1.38 -12.90
N TYR A 13 -13.88 -0.88 -11.96
CA TYR A 13 -14.93 0.10 -12.22
C TYR A 13 -14.36 1.45 -12.67
N LEU A 14 -13.36 1.99 -11.97
CA LEU A 14 -12.78 3.30 -12.26
C LEU A 14 -11.95 3.30 -13.55
N HIS A 15 -11.23 2.21 -13.83
CA HIS A 15 -10.31 2.14 -14.96
C HIS A 15 -10.86 1.35 -16.16
N LYS A 16 -12.16 0.99 -16.16
CA LYS A 16 -12.82 0.28 -17.26
C LYS A 16 -12.03 -0.94 -17.75
N ASP A 17 -11.67 -1.83 -16.82
CA ASP A 17 -10.91 -3.07 -17.08
C ASP A 17 -9.43 -2.91 -17.50
N VAL A 18 -8.85 -1.70 -17.41
CA VAL A 18 -7.41 -1.52 -17.66
C VAL A 18 -6.59 -2.08 -16.50
N LYS A 19 -5.82 -3.15 -16.75
CA LYS A 19 -4.97 -3.85 -15.76
C LYS A 19 -3.99 -2.96 -14.97
N LYS A 20 -3.64 -1.78 -15.47
CA LYS A 20 -2.64 -0.88 -14.87
C LYS A 20 -3.16 -0.07 -13.67
N GLY A 21 -4.48 -0.01 -13.47
CA GLY A 21 -5.10 0.80 -12.42
C GLY A 21 -5.16 0.17 -11.04
N PHE A 22 -4.68 -1.07 -10.87
CA PHE A 22 -4.65 -1.76 -9.57
C PHE A 22 -3.22 -2.05 -9.14
N ILE A 23 -2.82 -1.51 -7.99
CA ILE A 23 -1.55 -1.77 -7.34
C ILE A 23 -1.85 -2.54 -6.05
N ARG A 24 -1.24 -3.71 -5.87
CA ARG A 24 -1.30 -4.44 -4.59
C ARG A 24 0.10 -4.55 -4.02
N LEU A 25 0.21 -4.27 -2.73
CA LEU A 25 1.41 -4.50 -1.94
C LEU A 25 1.01 -5.36 -0.74
N ASP A 26 1.73 -6.47 -0.57
CA ASP A 26 1.58 -7.35 0.59
C ASP A 26 2.46 -6.78 1.72
N MET A 27 1.83 -6.34 2.80
CA MET A 27 2.53 -5.67 3.90
C MET A 27 3.37 -6.65 4.74
N SER A 28 3.14 -7.96 4.59
CA SER A 28 3.98 -9.00 5.17
C SER A 28 5.39 -9.01 4.58
N GLU A 29 5.62 -8.47 3.37
CA GLU A 29 6.96 -8.30 2.77
C GLU A 29 7.76 -7.12 3.35
N PHE A 30 7.18 -6.38 4.29
CA PHE A 30 7.78 -5.19 4.91
C PHE A 30 7.83 -5.32 6.44
N GLN A 31 7.93 -6.55 6.95
CA GLN A 31 8.00 -6.84 8.38
C GLN A 31 9.31 -6.38 9.01
N GLU A 32 10.41 -6.46 8.26
CA GLU A 32 11.74 -6.16 8.76
C GLU A 32 12.19 -4.75 8.38
N ARG A 33 12.96 -4.11 9.26
CA ARG A 33 13.42 -2.73 9.06
C ARG A 33 14.19 -2.51 7.75
N HIS A 34 14.98 -3.50 7.33
CA HIS A 34 15.74 -3.42 6.08
C HIS A 34 14.87 -3.54 4.82
N GLU A 35 13.65 -4.08 4.96
CA GLU A 35 12.68 -4.21 3.86
C GLU A 35 11.85 -2.95 3.65
N VAL A 36 11.74 -2.10 4.67
CA VAL A 36 11.11 -0.76 4.58
C VAL A 36 11.73 0.06 3.44
N ALA A 37 13.04 -0.08 3.21
CA ALA A 37 13.72 0.59 2.11
C ALA A 37 13.21 0.14 0.73
N LYS A 38 12.65 -1.07 0.57
CA LYS A 38 12.02 -1.51 -0.68
C LYS A 38 10.72 -0.75 -0.97
N PHE A 39 10.05 -0.22 0.05
CA PHE A 39 8.75 0.47 -0.08
C PHE A 39 8.89 1.81 -0.83
N ILE A 40 9.82 2.67 -0.38
CA ILE A 40 10.10 3.99 -0.97
C ILE A 40 11.45 4.10 -1.70
N GLY A 41 12.33 3.12 -1.56
CA GLY A 41 13.67 3.10 -2.16
C GLY A 41 14.77 3.37 -1.13
N SER A 42 15.94 2.79 -1.35
CA SER A 42 17.12 3.00 -0.49
C SER A 42 17.80 4.35 -0.78
N PRO A 43 18.43 4.99 0.23
CA PRO A 43 19.27 6.18 0.03
C PRO A 43 20.50 5.89 -0.86
N PRO A 44 21.15 6.93 -1.42
CA PRO A 44 22.43 6.79 -2.12
C PRO A 44 23.47 6.07 -1.27
N GLY A 45 24.14 5.06 -1.84
CA GLY A 45 25.16 4.27 -1.16
C GLY A 45 24.67 2.97 -0.49
N TYR A 46 23.37 2.67 -0.55
CA TYR A 46 22.78 1.42 -0.04
C TYR A 46 22.37 0.47 -1.16
N ILE A 47 22.35 -0.84 -0.87
CA ILE A 47 21.84 -1.88 -1.78
C ILE A 47 20.37 -1.56 -2.14
N GLY A 48 20.02 -1.68 -3.43
CA GLY A 48 18.68 -1.36 -3.93
C GLY A 48 18.45 0.13 -4.26
N HIS A 49 19.49 0.98 -4.19
CA HIS A 49 19.39 2.40 -4.56
C HIS A 49 18.83 2.62 -5.97
N ASP A 50 19.26 1.85 -6.97
CA ASP A 50 18.80 2.03 -8.36
C ASP A 50 17.43 1.38 -8.62
N GLU A 51 16.97 0.54 -7.70
CA GLU A 51 15.68 -0.12 -7.76
C GLU A 51 14.52 0.77 -7.31
N GLY A 52 14.77 1.91 -6.65
CA GLY A 52 13.72 2.83 -6.18
C GLY A 52 12.64 2.18 -5.32
N GLY A 53 11.61 2.95 -4.93
CA GLY A 53 10.50 2.41 -4.16
C GLY A 53 9.51 1.62 -5.03
N GLN A 54 9.08 0.47 -4.55
CA GLN A 54 8.03 -0.31 -5.22
C GLN A 54 6.76 0.52 -5.43
N LEU A 55 6.30 1.24 -4.40
CA LEU A 55 5.10 2.06 -4.47
C LEU A 55 5.31 3.28 -5.38
N THR A 56 6.40 4.01 -5.16
CA THR A 56 6.68 5.26 -5.89
C THR A 56 6.90 5.01 -7.38
N LYS A 57 7.50 3.88 -7.77
CA LYS A 57 7.63 3.48 -9.18
C LYS A 57 6.28 3.17 -9.83
N LYS A 58 5.42 2.41 -9.15
CA LYS A 58 4.11 2.04 -9.70
C LYS A 58 3.18 3.26 -9.82
N LEU A 59 3.15 4.14 -8.82
CA LEU A 59 2.38 5.39 -8.87
C LEU A 59 2.90 6.37 -9.94
N LYS A 60 4.21 6.43 -10.19
CA LYS A 60 4.75 7.20 -11.34
C LYS A 60 4.19 6.72 -12.68
N GLN A 61 3.86 5.43 -12.81
CA GLN A 61 3.28 4.86 -14.04
C GLN A 61 1.76 5.00 -14.13
N CYS A 62 1.06 5.04 -12.99
CA CYS A 62 -0.38 5.22 -12.89
C CYS A 62 -0.73 6.06 -11.65
N PRO A 63 -0.70 7.41 -11.77
CA PRO A 63 -0.89 8.31 -10.62
C PRO A 63 -2.27 8.21 -9.97
N ASN A 64 -3.28 7.80 -10.73
CA ASN A 64 -4.67 7.67 -10.28
C ASN A 64 -5.07 6.21 -9.95
N ALA A 65 -4.10 5.35 -9.63
CA ALA A 65 -4.35 3.94 -9.36
C ALA A 65 -5.12 3.73 -8.03
N VAL A 66 -5.82 2.59 -7.96
CA VAL A 66 -6.27 2.00 -6.69
C VAL A 66 -5.14 1.18 -6.10
N VAL A 67 -4.65 1.61 -4.94
CA VAL A 67 -3.56 0.98 -4.18
C VAL A 67 -4.13 0.21 -3.01
N LEU A 68 -3.93 -1.10 -3.00
CA LEU A 68 -4.24 -1.99 -1.88
C LEU A 68 -2.97 -2.28 -1.07
N PHE A 69 -2.97 -1.87 0.19
CA PHE A 69 -2.04 -2.34 1.22
C PHE A 69 -2.70 -3.50 1.96
N ASP A 70 -2.27 -4.72 1.65
CA ASP A 70 -2.85 -5.94 2.20
C ASP A 70 -2.16 -6.37 3.49
N GLU A 71 -2.91 -6.82 4.49
CA GLU A 71 -2.37 -7.26 5.79
C GLU A 71 -1.51 -6.22 6.52
N VAL A 72 -1.99 -4.96 6.56
CA VAL A 72 -1.22 -3.82 7.10
C VAL A 72 -0.79 -3.98 8.56
N ASP A 73 -1.45 -4.84 9.33
CA ASP A 73 -1.05 -5.21 10.69
C ASP A 73 0.28 -5.96 10.78
N LYS A 74 0.77 -6.50 9.65
CA LYS A 74 2.06 -7.17 9.55
C LYS A 74 3.20 -6.23 9.19
N ALA A 75 2.92 -5.00 8.76
CA ALA A 75 3.98 -4.06 8.37
C ALA A 75 4.86 -3.65 9.57
N HIS A 76 6.13 -3.39 9.31
CA HIS A 76 6.99 -2.70 10.27
C HIS A 76 6.44 -1.28 10.57
N PRO A 77 6.49 -0.79 11.83
CA PRO A 77 5.98 0.54 12.20
C PRO A 77 6.55 1.71 11.39
N ASP A 78 7.80 1.61 10.92
CA ASP A 78 8.42 2.63 10.06
C ASP A 78 7.68 2.78 8.71
N VAL A 79 7.04 1.71 8.19
CA VAL A 79 6.19 1.81 6.98
C VAL A 79 4.97 2.69 7.26
N LEU A 80 4.33 2.50 8.42
CA LEU A 80 3.19 3.31 8.84
C LEU A 80 3.58 4.78 9.00
N THR A 81 4.77 5.04 9.53
CA THR A 81 5.30 6.42 9.65
C THR A 81 5.42 7.09 8.28
N ILE A 82 5.90 6.36 7.25
CA ILE A 82 5.94 6.86 5.87
C ILE A 82 4.52 7.09 5.34
N MET A 83 3.58 6.18 5.62
CA MET A 83 2.19 6.31 5.19
C MET A 83 1.48 7.51 5.84
N LEU A 84 1.85 7.94 7.05
CA LEU A 84 1.29 9.14 7.67
C LEU A 84 1.50 10.36 6.78
N GLN A 85 2.69 10.52 6.19
CA GLN A 85 2.97 11.60 5.25
C GLN A 85 2.04 11.54 4.02
N LEU A 86 1.81 10.33 3.51
CA LEU A 86 0.91 10.11 2.39
C LEU A 86 -0.52 10.52 2.73
N PHE A 87 -1.03 10.12 3.89
CA PHE A 87 -2.42 10.38 4.27
C PHE A 87 -2.66 11.82 4.73
N ASP A 88 -1.64 12.51 5.24
CA ASP A 88 -1.76 13.90 5.66
C ASP A 88 -1.62 14.86 4.46
N GLU A 89 -0.60 14.67 3.62
CA GLU A 89 -0.22 15.66 2.60
C GLU A 89 -0.53 15.20 1.17
N GLY A 90 -0.93 13.94 0.98
CA GLY A 90 -1.16 13.35 -0.34
C GLY A 90 0.13 13.17 -1.15
N ARG A 91 1.29 13.01 -0.51
CA ARG A 91 2.59 12.91 -1.19
C ARG A 91 3.48 11.83 -0.58
N LEU A 92 4.39 11.30 -1.38
CA LEU A 92 5.42 10.36 -0.93
C LEU A 92 6.80 10.82 -1.40
N THR A 93 7.76 10.83 -0.49
CA THR A 93 9.18 11.09 -0.81
C THR A 93 9.94 9.78 -0.88
N ASP A 94 10.60 9.52 -2.02
CA ASP A 94 11.45 8.35 -2.18
C ASP A 94 12.78 8.50 -1.43
N GLY A 95 13.53 7.41 -1.25
CA GLY A 95 14.82 7.41 -0.54
C GLY A 95 15.90 8.32 -1.16
N LYS A 96 15.68 8.83 -2.38
CA LYS A 96 16.56 9.81 -3.05
C LYS A 96 16.13 11.26 -2.81
N GLY A 97 15.12 11.48 -1.98
CA GLY A 97 14.54 12.80 -1.72
C GLY A 97 13.60 13.29 -2.82
N LYS A 98 13.19 12.44 -3.77
CA LYS A 98 12.25 12.84 -4.82
C LYS A 98 10.83 12.58 -4.37
N THR A 99 10.04 13.65 -4.30
CA THR A 99 8.63 13.60 -3.94
C THR A 99 7.74 13.36 -5.16
N ILE A 100 6.67 12.57 -4.98
CA ILE A 100 5.58 12.41 -5.93
C ILE A 100 4.25 12.83 -5.29
N ASP A 101 3.37 13.40 -6.12
CA ASP A 101 1.98 13.66 -5.75
C ASP A 101 1.16 12.38 -5.92
N CYS A 102 0.35 12.07 -4.91
CA CYS A 102 -0.45 10.86 -4.79
C CYS A 102 -1.94 11.15 -4.60
N LYS A 103 -2.39 12.40 -4.77
CA LYS A 103 -3.75 12.83 -4.42
C LYS A 103 -4.85 12.23 -5.30
N ASP A 104 -4.50 11.82 -6.51
CA ASP A 104 -5.44 11.19 -7.45
C ASP A 104 -5.59 9.67 -7.23
N ALA A 105 -4.73 9.07 -6.39
CA ALA A 105 -4.79 7.64 -6.07
C ALA A 105 -5.80 7.35 -4.97
N ILE A 106 -6.41 6.17 -5.03
CA ILE A 106 -7.29 5.66 -3.97
C ILE A 106 -6.52 4.63 -3.17
N PHE A 107 -6.38 4.84 -1.87
CA PHE A 107 -5.68 3.92 -0.98
C PHE A 107 -6.69 3.10 -0.18
N ILE A 108 -6.54 1.77 -0.22
CA ILE A 108 -7.33 0.81 0.53
C ILE A 108 -6.37 0.00 1.40
N MET A 109 -6.66 -0.07 2.69
CA MET A 109 -5.91 -0.89 3.65
C MET A 109 -6.79 -2.03 4.15
N THR A 110 -6.22 -3.22 4.25
CA THR A 110 -6.89 -4.37 4.86
C THR A 110 -6.05 -4.88 6.02
N SER A 111 -6.73 -5.32 7.07
CA SER A 111 -6.13 -5.98 8.22
C SER A 111 -7.00 -7.14 8.63
N ASN A 112 -6.37 -8.21 9.13
CA ASN A 112 -7.07 -9.40 9.62
C ASN A 112 -7.16 -9.48 11.14
N VAL A 113 -6.72 -8.44 11.88
CA VAL A 113 -6.67 -8.41 13.36
C VAL A 113 -8.02 -8.74 14.01
N ALA A 114 -9.14 -8.27 13.46
CA ALA A 114 -10.47 -8.48 14.04
C ALA A 114 -11.22 -9.72 13.50
N SER A 115 -10.55 -10.61 12.75
CA SER A 115 -11.26 -11.68 12.05
C SER A 115 -11.95 -12.67 13.00
N ASP A 116 -11.32 -12.96 14.13
CA ASP A 116 -11.86 -13.88 15.14
C ASP A 116 -13.04 -13.27 15.92
N GLU A 117 -12.94 -11.99 16.30
CA GLU A 117 -14.02 -11.25 16.96
C GLU A 117 -15.25 -11.13 16.05
N ILE A 118 -15.04 -10.81 14.77
CA ILE A 118 -16.12 -10.73 13.76
C ILE A 118 -16.78 -12.10 13.58
N ALA A 119 -15.99 -13.18 13.58
CA ALA A 119 -16.52 -14.54 13.45
C ALA A 119 -17.36 -14.95 14.66
N GLN A 120 -16.92 -14.60 15.88
CA GLN A 120 -17.68 -14.85 17.11
C GLN A 120 -19.01 -14.08 17.12
N HIS A 121 -18.99 -12.79 16.80
CA HIS A 121 -20.21 -11.98 16.79
C HIS A 121 -21.20 -12.42 15.72
N ALA A 122 -20.71 -12.92 14.56
CA ALA A 122 -21.58 -13.49 13.52
C ALA A 122 -22.28 -14.79 13.95
N LEU A 123 -21.69 -15.55 14.88
CA LEU A 123 -22.33 -16.73 15.48
C LEU A 123 -23.40 -16.33 16.51
N GLU A 124 -23.20 -15.24 17.25
CA GLU A 124 -24.17 -14.71 18.22
C GLU A 124 -25.43 -14.11 17.56
N LEU A 125 -25.32 -13.67 16.31
CA LEU A 125 -26.43 -13.12 15.51
C LEU A 125 -27.28 -14.19 14.79
N ARG A 126 -26.93 -15.48 14.92
CA ARG A 126 -27.66 -16.62 14.36
C ARG A 126 -28.54 -17.28 15.41
#